data_AF-X0V8V4-F1
#
_entry.id   AF-X0V8V4-F1
#
_cell.length_a   1.000
_cell.length_b   1.000
_cell.length_c   1.000
_cell.angle_alpha   90.00
_cell.angle_beta   90.00
_cell.angle_gamma   90.00
#
_symmetry.space_group_name_H-M   'P 1'
#
loop_
_entity.id
_entity.type
_entity.pdbx_description
1 polymer ?
#
loop_
_entity_poly.entity_id
_entity_poly.type
_entity_poly.pdbx_seq_one_letter_code
_entity_poly.pdbx_strand_id
1 'polypeptide(L)'
;DYTTVQAALDANTSGGELFLVGPGTYTDDTINFTANNQTVRGVGITPNQIVTTADATVCNFGAYIDCRIENMNLQLTNPTTAKDLITGSGSLGLRWCHLTVTVTNNIATATQPSAMNVTGEVTMRFGTITYNNSGAEATAIKTPILLGASADIELREATIDVDGSNAAAATVLSYGVGTGQINVERCNITVDDTDATWVVGFAYVTGSGSYEMRYNSIHVTGAANLAYGLYLTTGTTLSIRSMFNHMHVLSPGGGTARSFHIGANVTLISQIDDIV
;
A
#
# COMPACT_ATOMS: atom_id res chain seq x y z
N ASP A 1 2.70 -24.31 22.60
CA ASP A 1 3.13 -22.91 22.48
C ASP A 1 4.36 -22.80 21.60
N TYR A 2 4.34 -21.82 20.71
CA TYR A 2 5.46 -21.49 19.83
C TYR A 2 6.04 -20.14 20.23
N THR A 3 7.33 -19.92 20.00
CA THR A 3 8.01 -18.66 20.30
C THR A 3 7.84 -17.62 19.19
N THR A 4 7.51 -18.05 17.99
CA THR A 4 7.30 -17.20 16.80
C THR A 4 6.03 -17.63 16.07
N VAL A 5 5.45 -16.70 15.31
CA VAL A 5 4.31 -16.97 14.44
C VAL A 5 4.73 -17.92 13.31
N GLN A 6 5.91 -17.71 12.73
CA GLN A 6 6.41 -18.57 11.66
C GLN A 6 6.57 -20.03 12.10
N ALA A 7 7.12 -20.29 13.29
CA ALA A 7 7.30 -21.67 13.76
C ALA A 7 5.97 -22.40 13.96
N ALA A 8 4.90 -21.67 14.31
CA ALA A 8 3.57 -22.24 14.40
C ALA A 8 3.02 -22.62 13.01
N LEU A 9 3.22 -21.77 12.01
CA LEU A 9 2.82 -22.05 10.62
C LEU A 9 3.58 -23.24 10.04
N ASP A 10 4.90 -23.29 10.22
CA ASP A 10 5.75 -24.37 9.70
C ASP A 10 5.40 -25.74 10.29
N ALA A 11 4.91 -25.77 11.54
CA ALA A 11 4.48 -26.99 12.20
C ALA A 11 3.08 -27.46 11.81
N ASN A 12 2.29 -26.61 11.13
CA ASN A 12 0.88 -26.87 10.81
C ASN A 12 0.60 -26.51 9.35
N THR A 13 1.02 -27.35 8.41
CA THR A 13 0.97 -27.08 6.96
C THR A 13 -0.24 -27.68 6.25
N SER A 14 -1.29 -28.09 6.98
CA SER A 14 -2.44 -28.78 6.36
C SER A 14 -3.49 -27.80 5.83
N GLY A 15 -3.59 -26.61 6.43
CA GLY A 15 -4.53 -25.57 6.05
C GLY A 15 -5.81 -25.60 6.88
N GLY A 16 -6.52 -24.47 6.89
CA GLY A 16 -7.75 -24.29 7.67
C GLY A 16 -7.54 -23.99 9.15
N GLU A 17 -6.29 -23.94 9.63
CA GLU A 17 -6.00 -23.66 11.03
C GLU A 17 -6.14 -22.16 11.38
N LEU A 18 -6.50 -21.91 12.64
CA LEU A 18 -6.48 -20.57 13.26
C LEU A 18 -5.30 -20.49 14.24
N PHE A 19 -4.38 -19.57 13.98
CA PHE A 19 -3.26 -19.24 14.84
C PHE A 19 -3.62 -18.01 15.68
N LEU A 20 -3.65 -18.18 17.00
CA LEU A 20 -3.89 -17.09 17.95
C LEU A 20 -2.57 -16.54 18.46
N VAL A 21 -2.34 -15.24 18.25
CA VAL A 21 -1.11 -14.56 18.62
C VAL A 21 -1.33 -13.73 19.89
N GLY A 22 -0.57 -14.02 20.94
CA GLY A 22 -0.62 -13.26 22.19
C GLY A 22 -0.04 -11.84 22.03
N PRO A 23 -0.43 -10.86 22.86
CA PRO A 23 0.14 -9.51 22.82
C PRO A 23 1.67 -9.51 22.95
N GLY A 24 2.35 -8.70 22.14
CA GLY A 24 3.81 -8.63 22.15
C GLY A 24 4.41 -8.12 20.85
N THR A 25 5.73 -7.95 20.85
CA THR A 25 6.53 -7.63 19.66
C THR A 25 7.38 -8.84 19.29
N TYR A 26 7.22 -9.30 18.06
CA TYR A 26 7.88 -10.44 17.44
C TYR A 26 8.89 -9.89 16.43
N THR A 27 10.09 -9.59 16.92
CA THR A 27 11.20 -9.04 16.13
C THR A 27 11.87 -10.11 15.29
N ASP A 28 12.18 -9.77 14.05
CA ASP A 28 12.77 -10.65 13.04
C ASP A 28 11.94 -11.93 12.80
N ASP A 29 10.63 -11.83 12.99
CA ASP A 29 9.65 -12.89 12.73
C ASP A 29 8.87 -12.59 11.45
N THR A 30 8.25 -13.63 10.90
CA THR A 30 7.51 -13.56 9.63
C THR A 30 6.19 -14.33 9.70
N ILE A 31 5.34 -14.06 8.73
CA ILE A 31 4.08 -14.76 8.46
C ILE A 31 4.16 -15.27 7.01
N ASN A 32 4.89 -16.35 6.80
CA ASN A 32 4.90 -17.07 5.54
C ASN A 32 3.85 -18.18 5.64
N PHE A 33 2.71 -17.97 5.00
CA PHE A 33 1.65 -18.97 4.97
C PHE A 33 2.16 -20.24 4.27
N THR A 34 1.68 -21.39 4.74
CA THR A 34 2.18 -22.71 4.31
C THR A 34 1.08 -23.55 3.66
N ALA A 35 -0.17 -23.12 3.76
CA ALA A 35 -1.34 -23.77 3.21
C ALA A 35 -2.49 -22.78 3.00
N ASN A 36 -3.49 -23.21 2.23
CA ASN A 36 -4.73 -22.45 2.03
C ASN A 36 -5.54 -22.34 3.32
N ASN A 37 -6.42 -21.33 3.39
CA ASN A 37 -7.40 -21.15 4.47
C ASN A 37 -6.79 -20.95 5.88
N GLN A 38 -5.52 -20.61 5.98
CA GLN A 38 -4.88 -20.33 7.26
C GLN A 38 -5.21 -18.91 7.75
N THR A 39 -5.50 -18.76 9.04
CA THR A 39 -5.78 -17.45 9.65
C THR A 39 -4.82 -17.18 10.79
N VAL A 40 -4.14 -16.03 10.76
CA VAL A 40 -3.35 -15.51 11.89
C VAL A 40 -4.12 -14.36 12.53
N ARG A 41 -4.46 -14.49 13.81
CA ARG A 41 -5.28 -13.51 14.54
C ARG A 41 -4.64 -13.08 15.85
N GLY A 42 -4.50 -11.78 16.05
CA GLY A 42 -4.09 -11.19 17.32
C GLY A 42 -5.17 -11.34 18.39
N VAL A 43 -4.78 -11.77 19.59
CA VAL A 43 -5.68 -11.91 20.74
C VAL A 43 -5.90 -10.54 21.40
N GLY A 44 -7.16 -10.15 21.56
CA GLY A 44 -7.55 -8.91 22.25
C GLY A 44 -8.54 -8.08 21.44
N ILE A 45 -8.82 -6.87 21.94
CA ILE A 45 -9.74 -5.91 21.31
C ILE A 45 -9.02 -4.84 20.47
N THR A 46 -7.71 -4.79 20.56
CA THR A 46 -6.85 -3.83 19.84
C THR A 46 -5.65 -4.59 19.28
N PRO A 47 -5.16 -4.25 18.07
CA PRO A 47 -3.96 -4.83 17.48
C PRO A 47 -2.71 -4.47 18.31
N ASN A 48 -2.40 -5.31 19.30
CA ASN A 48 -1.23 -5.14 20.19
C ASN A 48 -0.13 -6.16 19.87
N GLN A 49 -0.27 -6.88 18.77
CA GLN A 49 0.67 -7.87 18.26
C GLN A 49 1.43 -7.27 17.09
N ILE A 50 2.74 -7.10 17.25
CA ILE A 50 3.60 -6.50 16.24
C ILE A 50 4.53 -7.58 15.70
N VAL A 51 4.42 -7.92 14.41
CA VAL A 51 5.43 -8.71 13.70
C VAL A 51 6.27 -7.74 12.88
N THR A 52 7.58 -7.75 13.10
CA THR A 52 8.47 -6.74 12.51
C THR A 52 9.78 -7.34 12.03
N THR A 53 10.27 -6.82 10.91
CA THR A 53 11.59 -7.13 10.36
C THR A 53 12.30 -5.83 9.97
N ALA A 54 13.63 -5.87 9.93
CA ALA A 54 14.39 -4.74 9.40
C ALA A 54 14.45 -4.76 7.86
N ASP A 55 14.82 -5.89 7.26
CA ASP A 55 15.11 -6.00 5.83
C ASP A 55 14.69 -7.36 5.25
N ALA A 56 13.45 -7.76 5.55
CA ALA A 56 12.85 -8.98 5.03
C ALA A 56 11.34 -8.79 4.86
N THR A 57 10.72 -9.55 3.95
CA THR A 57 9.27 -9.57 3.84
C THR A 57 8.65 -10.11 5.12
N VAL A 58 7.74 -9.36 5.72
CA VAL A 58 7.06 -9.74 6.97
C VAL A 58 5.98 -10.76 6.70
N CYS A 59 5.23 -10.63 5.60
CA CYS A 59 4.16 -11.54 5.25
C CYS A 59 4.26 -12.01 3.80
N ASN A 60 4.32 -13.32 3.61
CA ASN A 60 4.28 -13.95 2.30
C ASN A 60 3.16 -14.99 2.25
N PHE A 61 2.13 -14.75 1.45
CA PHE A 61 1.05 -15.71 1.26
C PHE A 61 1.27 -16.65 0.06
N GLY A 62 2.40 -16.54 -0.64
CA GLY A 62 2.77 -17.41 -1.75
C GLY A 62 1.64 -17.50 -2.79
N ALA A 63 1.40 -18.70 -3.30
CA ALA A 63 0.24 -19.00 -4.16
C ALA A 63 -0.99 -19.48 -3.35
N TYR A 64 -0.97 -19.37 -2.02
CA TYR A 64 -2.03 -19.88 -1.17
C TYR A 64 -3.24 -18.95 -1.17
N ILE A 65 -4.42 -19.54 -1.19
CA ILE A 65 -5.71 -18.83 -1.23
C ILE A 65 -6.39 -18.83 0.12
N ASP A 66 -7.25 -17.84 0.32
CA ASP A 66 -8.07 -17.66 1.52
C ASP A 66 -7.25 -17.50 2.80
N CYS A 67 -6.01 -17.01 2.69
CA CYS A 67 -5.18 -16.67 3.84
C CYS A 67 -5.72 -15.41 4.51
N ARG A 68 -5.63 -15.30 5.83
CA ARG A 68 -6.15 -14.15 6.58
C ARG A 68 -5.21 -13.70 7.68
N ILE A 69 -5.09 -12.39 7.84
CA ILE A 69 -4.48 -11.77 9.00
C ILE A 69 -5.52 -10.82 9.61
N GLU A 70 -5.74 -10.96 10.92
CA GLU A 70 -6.74 -10.18 11.62
C GLU A 70 -6.20 -9.61 12.92
N ASN A 71 -6.49 -8.33 13.21
CA ASN A 71 -6.17 -7.69 14.48
C ASN A 71 -4.65 -7.72 14.81
N MET A 72 -3.80 -7.40 13.82
CA MET A 72 -2.33 -7.47 13.91
C MET A 72 -1.66 -6.20 13.35
N ASN A 73 -0.46 -5.89 13.84
CA ASN A 73 0.43 -4.88 13.28
C ASN A 73 1.59 -5.56 12.55
N LEU A 74 1.82 -5.18 11.29
CA LEU A 74 2.94 -5.67 10.48
C LEU A 74 3.86 -4.49 10.15
N GLN A 75 5.15 -4.62 10.44
CA GLN A 75 6.10 -3.50 10.32
C GLN A 75 7.38 -3.88 9.58
N LEU A 76 7.74 -3.07 8.58
CA LEU A 76 9.04 -3.14 7.92
C LEU A 76 9.83 -1.90 8.32
N THR A 77 10.93 -2.11 9.04
CA THR A 77 11.63 -1.04 9.76
C THR A 77 13.05 -0.85 9.24
N ASN A 78 13.24 0.19 8.45
CA ASN A 78 14.51 0.61 7.87
C ASN A 78 15.21 -0.46 7.00
N PRO A 79 14.55 -0.94 5.93
CA PRO A 79 15.17 -1.87 5.00
C PRO A 79 16.40 -1.25 4.32
N THR A 80 17.42 -2.08 4.04
CA THR A 80 18.60 -1.66 3.26
C THR A 80 18.48 -2.09 1.80
N THR A 81 17.52 -2.95 1.49
CA THR A 81 17.19 -3.42 0.14
C THR A 81 15.73 -3.15 -0.19
N ALA A 82 15.36 -3.27 -1.47
CA ALA A 82 13.97 -3.11 -1.93
C ALA A 82 13.11 -4.32 -1.55
N LYS A 83 12.90 -4.55 -0.24
CA LYS A 83 11.97 -5.55 0.28
C LYS A 83 10.63 -4.91 0.59
N ASP A 84 9.58 -5.65 0.33
CA ASP A 84 8.21 -5.22 0.60
C ASP A 84 7.68 -5.94 1.84
N LEU A 85 6.80 -5.26 2.57
CA LEU A 85 6.20 -5.79 3.80
C LEU A 85 5.34 -7.03 3.53
N ILE A 86 4.47 -6.95 2.51
CA ILE A 86 3.58 -8.02 2.07
C ILE A 86 3.86 -8.37 0.60
N THR A 87 4.03 -9.66 0.32
CA THR A 87 4.13 -10.20 -1.04
C THR A 87 3.30 -11.46 -1.22
N GLY A 88 2.94 -11.78 -2.46
CA GLY A 88 2.27 -13.05 -2.80
C GLY A 88 1.46 -12.97 -4.09
N SER A 89 1.01 -14.14 -4.55
CA SER A 89 0.24 -14.33 -5.78
C SER A 89 -1.10 -15.05 -5.57
N GLY A 90 -1.37 -15.58 -4.37
CA GLY A 90 -2.66 -16.17 -3.97
C GLY A 90 -3.67 -15.12 -3.51
N SER A 91 -4.36 -15.35 -2.38
CA SER A 91 -5.28 -14.36 -1.81
C SER A 91 -5.10 -14.15 -0.31
N LEU A 92 -5.16 -12.88 0.11
CA LEU A 92 -4.98 -12.44 1.49
C LEU A 92 -6.09 -11.48 1.93
N GLY A 93 -6.80 -11.84 3.00
CA GLY A 93 -7.70 -10.94 3.72
C GLY A 93 -7.02 -10.27 4.91
N LEU A 94 -7.07 -8.95 4.98
CA LEU A 94 -6.59 -8.14 6.10
C LEU A 94 -7.78 -7.47 6.79
N ARG A 95 -7.97 -7.70 8.08
CA ARG A 95 -9.06 -7.06 8.84
C ARG A 95 -8.57 -6.51 10.17
N TRP A 96 -8.82 -5.22 10.43
CA TRP A 96 -8.28 -4.55 11.62
C TRP A 96 -6.76 -4.68 11.73
N CYS A 97 -6.06 -4.56 10.60
CA CYS A 97 -4.62 -4.63 10.53
C CYS A 97 -4.00 -3.24 10.36
N HIS A 98 -2.84 -3.03 10.95
CA HIS A 98 -2.03 -1.83 10.73
C HIS A 98 -0.73 -2.24 10.02
N LEU A 99 -0.52 -1.66 8.84
CA LEU A 99 0.70 -1.85 8.07
C LEU A 99 1.58 -0.62 8.23
N THR A 100 2.86 -0.82 8.58
CA THR A 100 3.82 0.27 8.67
C THR A 100 5.06 -0.05 7.87
N VAL A 101 5.48 0.87 7.03
CA VAL A 101 6.77 0.83 6.35
C VAL A 101 7.51 2.12 6.65
N THR A 102 8.70 1.99 7.22
CA THR A 102 9.58 3.12 7.49
C THR A 102 10.90 2.89 6.78
N VAL A 103 11.28 3.77 5.85
CA VAL A 103 12.53 3.73 5.10
C VAL A 103 13.32 5.00 5.39
N THR A 104 14.55 4.86 5.90
CA THR A 104 15.47 6.00 6.08
C THR A 104 16.79 5.81 5.33
N ASN A 105 17.10 4.59 4.89
CA ASN A 105 18.27 4.31 4.05
C ASN A 105 18.04 4.76 2.60
N ASN A 106 19.11 5.19 1.93
CA ASN A 106 19.10 5.39 0.48
C ASN A 106 19.17 4.02 -0.21
N ILE A 107 18.12 3.66 -0.93
CA ILE A 107 18.05 2.42 -1.71
C ILE A 107 18.16 2.80 -3.18
N ALA A 108 19.24 2.38 -3.84
CA ALA A 108 19.59 2.75 -5.21
C ALA A 108 18.76 1.96 -6.26
N THR A 109 17.43 2.05 -6.17
CA THR A 109 16.47 1.44 -7.09
C THR A 109 15.29 2.37 -7.32
N ALA A 110 14.73 2.39 -8.53
CA ALA A 110 13.54 3.19 -8.82
C ALA A 110 12.34 2.72 -7.98
N THR A 111 12.13 1.41 -7.88
CA THR A 111 11.11 0.85 -6.99
C THR A 111 11.64 0.80 -5.56
N GLN A 112 10.95 1.48 -4.65
CA GLN A 112 11.26 1.50 -3.22
C GLN A 112 10.46 0.42 -2.47
N PRO A 113 10.87 0.03 -1.25
CA PRO A 113 10.06 -0.78 -0.35
C PRO A 113 8.62 -0.29 -0.29
N SER A 114 7.68 -1.23 -0.31
CA SER A 114 6.24 -0.96 -0.31
C SER A 114 5.55 -1.73 0.84
N ALA A 115 4.37 -1.27 1.27
CA ALA A 115 3.54 -2.02 2.21
C ALA A 115 2.95 -3.27 1.55
N MET A 116 2.63 -3.18 0.26
CA MET A 116 2.13 -4.29 -0.55
C MET A 116 2.77 -4.27 -1.93
N ASN A 117 3.36 -5.40 -2.34
CA ASN A 117 3.78 -5.68 -3.70
C ASN A 117 3.31 -7.09 -4.07
N VAL A 118 2.17 -7.17 -4.74
CA VAL A 118 1.45 -8.43 -4.96
C VAL A 118 1.09 -8.62 -6.42
N THR A 119 0.97 -9.88 -6.84
CA THR A 119 0.39 -10.27 -8.14
C THR A 119 -0.90 -11.07 -7.96
N GLY A 120 -1.40 -11.17 -6.73
CA GLY A 120 -2.63 -11.86 -6.35
C GLY A 120 -3.68 -10.91 -5.79
N GLU A 121 -4.61 -11.46 -5.02
CA GLU A 121 -5.71 -10.72 -4.42
C GLU A 121 -5.37 -10.28 -2.99
N VAL A 122 -5.58 -9.00 -2.67
CA VAL A 122 -5.51 -8.50 -1.29
C VAL A 122 -6.73 -7.65 -0.99
N THR A 123 -7.49 -8.03 0.04
CA THR A 123 -8.61 -7.22 0.54
C THR A 123 -8.28 -6.72 1.95
N MET A 124 -8.21 -5.40 2.14
CA MET A 124 -8.11 -4.77 3.45
C MET A 124 -9.42 -4.12 3.87
N ARG A 125 -9.86 -4.40 5.10
CA ARG A 125 -11.02 -3.75 5.73
C ARG A 125 -10.71 -3.25 7.13
N PHE A 126 -11.10 -2.01 7.43
CA PHE A 126 -10.95 -1.39 8.75
C PHE A 126 -9.50 -1.35 9.25
N GLY A 127 -8.54 -1.01 8.38
CA GLY A 127 -7.12 -1.03 8.70
C GLY A 127 -6.45 0.34 8.56
N THR A 128 -5.14 0.36 8.79
CA THR A 128 -4.31 1.51 8.41
C THR A 128 -3.09 1.10 7.61
N ILE A 129 -2.63 2.01 6.75
CA ILE A 129 -1.35 1.91 6.06
C ILE A 129 -0.59 3.20 6.37
N THR A 130 0.56 3.08 7.02
CA THR A 130 1.46 4.19 7.30
C THR A 130 2.76 3.95 6.55
N TYR A 131 3.12 4.88 5.68
CA TYR A 131 4.29 4.77 4.81
C TYR A 131 5.16 6.01 4.97
N ASN A 132 6.32 5.84 5.59
CA ASN A 132 7.28 6.92 5.83
C ASN A 132 8.55 6.61 5.06
N ASN A 133 8.88 7.38 4.02
CA ASN A 133 10.09 7.16 3.23
C ASN A 133 10.91 8.44 3.05
N SER A 134 11.97 8.54 3.85
CA SER A 134 12.96 9.61 3.81
C SER A 134 14.25 9.21 3.07
N GLY A 135 14.30 8.04 2.42
CA GLY A 135 15.42 7.68 1.55
C GLY A 135 15.54 8.64 0.36
N ALA A 136 16.76 9.04 0.01
CA ALA A 136 17.03 9.95 -1.10
C ALA A 136 17.51 9.16 -2.33
N GLU A 137 16.72 9.18 -3.40
CA GLU A 137 17.06 8.58 -4.70
C GLU A 137 16.24 9.27 -5.78
N ALA A 138 16.88 10.03 -6.67
CA ALA A 138 16.17 10.92 -7.59
C ALA A 138 15.22 10.20 -8.56
N THR A 139 15.46 8.92 -8.83
CA THR A 139 14.61 8.09 -9.68
C THR A 139 13.54 7.31 -8.91
N ALA A 140 13.50 7.43 -7.58
CA ALA A 140 12.63 6.64 -6.73
C ALA A 140 11.15 6.98 -6.93
N ILE A 141 10.33 5.92 -6.96
CA ILE A 141 8.89 5.96 -6.80
C ILE A 141 8.58 5.43 -5.39
N LYS A 142 8.21 6.35 -4.51
CA LYS A 142 7.84 6.09 -3.13
C LYS A 142 6.36 5.79 -3.07
N THR A 143 6.02 4.55 -2.75
CA THR A 143 4.63 4.12 -2.76
C THR A 143 4.40 3.00 -1.74
N PRO A 144 3.31 3.04 -0.96
CA PRO A 144 2.93 1.89 -0.14
C PRO A 144 2.36 0.75 -0.96
N ILE A 145 1.85 0.98 -2.17
CA ILE A 145 1.14 -0.03 -2.94
C ILE A 145 1.73 -0.13 -4.35
N LEU A 146 2.53 -1.17 -4.54
CA LEU A 146 3.03 -1.56 -5.83
C LEU A 146 2.14 -2.64 -6.45
N LEU A 147 1.51 -2.30 -7.57
CA LEU A 147 0.64 -3.20 -8.31
C LEU A 147 1.47 -4.07 -9.25
N GLY A 148 1.66 -5.33 -8.86
CA GLY A 148 2.19 -6.35 -9.75
C GLY A 148 1.23 -6.68 -10.89
N ALA A 149 1.71 -7.47 -11.85
CA ALA A 149 0.85 -7.95 -12.93
C ALA A 149 -0.32 -8.77 -12.36
N SER A 150 -1.54 -8.49 -12.84
CA SER A 150 -2.78 -9.13 -12.41
C SER A 150 -3.11 -9.00 -10.91
N ALA A 151 -2.47 -8.07 -10.18
CA ALA A 151 -2.88 -7.74 -8.82
C ALA A 151 -4.34 -7.31 -8.77
N ASP A 152 -5.06 -7.70 -7.72
CA ASP A 152 -6.41 -7.23 -7.42
C ASP A 152 -6.45 -6.77 -5.96
N ILE A 153 -6.44 -5.46 -5.74
CA ILE A 153 -6.39 -4.89 -4.39
C ILE A 153 -7.70 -4.15 -4.09
N GLU A 154 -8.40 -4.57 -3.02
CA GLU A 154 -9.55 -3.84 -2.46
C GLU A 154 -9.16 -3.23 -1.12
N LEU A 155 -9.26 -1.90 -1.01
CA LEU A 155 -9.13 -1.16 0.25
C LEU A 155 -10.48 -0.59 0.63
N ARG A 156 -10.95 -0.89 1.84
CA ARG A 156 -12.22 -0.39 2.32
C ARG A 156 -12.16 0.10 3.75
N GLU A 157 -12.68 1.31 3.97
CA GLU A 157 -12.79 1.92 5.30
C GLU A 157 -11.43 1.91 6.03
N ALA A 158 -10.37 2.23 5.28
CA ALA A 158 -8.99 2.29 5.76
C ALA A 158 -8.49 3.74 5.89
N THR A 159 -7.54 3.96 6.79
CA THR A 159 -6.80 5.23 6.87
C THR A 159 -5.40 5.02 6.31
N ILE A 160 -5.00 5.84 5.35
CA ILE A 160 -3.76 5.68 4.61
C ILE A 160 -2.99 6.99 4.68
N ASP A 161 -1.76 6.90 5.16
CA ASP A 161 -0.86 8.02 5.37
C ASP A 161 0.46 7.73 4.67
N VAL A 162 0.82 8.60 3.72
CA VAL A 162 2.01 8.46 2.87
C VAL A 162 2.84 9.73 3.00
N ASP A 163 3.92 9.62 3.78
CA ASP A 163 4.86 10.70 4.04
C ASP A 163 6.20 10.40 3.36
N GLY A 164 6.46 11.15 2.29
CA GLY A 164 7.72 11.15 1.58
C GLY A 164 8.54 12.40 1.90
N SER A 165 9.87 12.26 1.86
CA SER A 165 10.79 13.41 1.96
C SER A 165 12.11 13.11 1.28
N ASN A 166 12.89 14.14 0.95
CA ASN A 166 14.08 14.07 0.10
C ASN A 166 13.78 13.70 -1.36
N ALA A 167 14.78 13.90 -2.22
CA ALA A 167 14.66 13.74 -3.66
C ALA A 167 14.07 12.38 -4.06
N ALA A 168 13.01 12.43 -4.85
CA ALA A 168 12.33 11.31 -5.49
C ALA A 168 11.71 11.74 -6.82
N ALA A 169 11.46 10.79 -7.70
CA ALA A 169 10.66 11.05 -8.89
C ALA A 169 9.20 11.29 -8.46
N ALA A 170 8.62 10.37 -7.69
CA ALA A 170 7.25 10.51 -7.22
C ALA A 170 7.04 9.96 -5.81
N THR A 171 6.10 10.57 -5.09
CA THR A 171 5.47 10.01 -3.88
C THR A 171 3.98 9.86 -4.14
N VAL A 172 3.49 8.62 -4.06
CA VAL A 172 2.15 8.27 -4.53
C VAL A 172 1.55 7.11 -3.76
N LEU A 173 0.23 7.15 -3.51
CA LEU A 173 -0.49 6.04 -2.86
C LEU A 173 -0.29 4.69 -3.57
N SER A 174 -0.43 4.65 -4.89
CA SER A 174 -0.24 3.42 -5.67
C SER A 174 0.45 3.66 -7.00
N TYR A 175 1.30 2.69 -7.36
CA TYR A 175 2.07 2.67 -8.60
C TYR A 175 1.90 1.33 -9.30
N GLY A 176 1.78 1.35 -10.63
CA GLY A 176 1.68 0.13 -11.44
C GLY A 176 2.18 0.33 -12.87
N VAL A 177 2.94 -0.65 -13.35
CA VAL A 177 3.43 -0.77 -14.75
C VAL A 177 2.73 -1.89 -15.53
N GLY A 178 1.99 -2.76 -14.82
CA GLY A 178 1.36 -3.96 -15.37
C GLY A 178 -0.14 -3.82 -15.61
N THR A 179 -0.87 -4.91 -15.43
CA THR A 179 -2.33 -5.04 -15.60
C THR A 179 -3.10 -5.00 -14.28
N GLY A 180 -2.42 -4.67 -13.18
CA GLY A 180 -3.01 -4.69 -11.83
C GLY A 180 -4.19 -3.74 -11.70
N GLN A 181 -5.06 -4.05 -10.75
CA GLN A 181 -6.29 -3.34 -10.44
C GLN A 181 -6.29 -2.95 -8.97
N ILE A 182 -6.93 -1.82 -8.69
CA ILE A 182 -7.13 -1.36 -7.32
C ILE A 182 -8.47 -0.66 -7.19
N ASN A 183 -9.22 -1.05 -6.16
CA ASN A 183 -10.46 -0.45 -5.75
C ASN A 183 -10.31 0.15 -4.35
N VAL A 184 -10.62 1.44 -4.20
CA VAL A 184 -10.47 2.17 -2.95
C VAL A 184 -11.81 2.79 -2.56
N GLU A 185 -12.39 2.33 -1.46
CA GLU A 185 -13.71 2.75 -1.01
C GLU A 185 -13.68 3.28 0.43
N ARG A 186 -14.28 4.45 0.66
CA ARG A 186 -14.48 5.03 2.01
C ARG A 186 -13.19 5.15 2.82
N CYS A 187 -12.07 5.39 2.15
CA CYS A 187 -10.79 5.57 2.79
C CYS A 187 -10.51 7.05 3.07
N ASN A 188 -9.69 7.30 4.08
CA ASN A 188 -9.07 8.60 4.31
C ASN A 188 -7.60 8.49 3.87
N ILE A 189 -7.19 9.30 2.90
CA ILE A 189 -5.90 9.22 2.22
C ILE A 189 -5.19 10.55 2.38
N THR A 190 -3.98 10.52 2.92
CA THR A 190 -3.06 11.67 2.96
C THR A 190 -1.77 11.29 2.24
N VAL A 191 -1.30 12.17 1.34
CA VAL A 191 -0.03 12.01 0.64
C VAL A 191 0.73 13.33 0.68
N ASP A 192 1.85 13.34 1.41
CA ASP A 192 2.65 14.53 1.65
C ASP A 192 4.10 14.29 1.19
N ASP A 193 4.66 15.22 0.41
CA ASP A 193 6.09 15.24 0.09
C ASP A 193 6.52 16.62 -0.42
N THR A 194 7.57 17.20 0.17
CA THR A 194 8.06 18.54 -0.22
C THR A 194 9.12 18.52 -1.31
N ASP A 195 9.73 17.37 -1.58
CA ASP A 195 10.97 17.23 -2.37
C ASP A 195 10.82 16.34 -3.61
N ALA A 196 9.80 15.48 -3.65
CA ALA A 196 9.48 14.68 -4.85
C ALA A 196 9.06 15.59 -6.02
N THR A 197 9.34 15.15 -7.25
CA THR A 197 8.91 15.88 -8.46
C THR A 197 7.38 15.83 -8.63
N TRP A 198 6.79 14.67 -8.35
CA TRP A 198 5.34 14.44 -8.36
C TRP A 198 4.85 13.98 -6.99
N VAL A 199 3.78 14.59 -6.50
CA VAL A 199 3.07 14.14 -5.29
C VAL A 199 1.64 13.82 -5.69
N VAL A 200 1.21 12.57 -5.50
CA VAL A 200 -0.02 12.07 -6.12
C VAL A 200 -0.90 11.33 -5.12
N GLY A 201 -2.14 11.78 -4.97
CA GLY A 201 -3.13 11.13 -4.11
C GLY A 201 -3.51 9.72 -4.56
N PHE A 202 -3.82 9.52 -5.84
CA PHE A 202 -4.17 8.21 -6.43
C PHE A 202 -4.16 8.23 -7.97
N ALA A 203 -3.97 7.16 -8.73
CA ALA A 203 -2.78 6.33 -8.75
C ALA A 203 -1.84 6.85 -9.86
N TYR A 204 -0.51 6.72 -9.72
CA TYR A 204 0.44 6.96 -10.83
C TYR A 204 0.53 5.68 -11.66
N VAL A 205 -0.23 5.62 -12.75
CA VAL A 205 -0.35 4.40 -13.56
C VAL A 205 0.32 4.59 -14.91
N THR A 206 1.29 3.74 -15.19
CA THR A 206 2.02 3.67 -16.47
C THR A 206 1.67 2.41 -17.28
N GLY A 207 0.91 1.49 -16.68
CA GLY A 207 0.43 0.26 -17.29
C GLY A 207 -1.01 0.33 -17.81
N SER A 208 -1.68 -0.81 -17.77
CA SER A 208 -3.11 -0.99 -18.03
C SER A 208 -3.83 -1.50 -16.78
N GLY A 209 -5.15 -1.56 -16.81
CA GLY A 209 -5.93 -2.06 -15.67
C GLY A 209 -7.19 -1.24 -15.43
N SER A 210 -7.89 -1.60 -14.36
CA SER A 210 -9.10 -0.94 -13.89
C SER A 210 -8.84 -0.35 -12.51
N TYR A 211 -9.19 0.92 -12.36
CA TYR A 211 -9.01 1.67 -11.14
C TYR A 211 -10.36 2.23 -10.73
N GLU A 212 -10.75 2.00 -9.48
CA GLU A 212 -12.00 2.53 -8.95
C GLU A 212 -11.75 3.20 -7.60
N MET A 213 -12.31 4.39 -7.43
CA MET A 213 -12.22 5.14 -6.20
C MET A 213 -13.57 5.78 -5.88
N ARG A 214 -14.10 5.48 -4.70
CA ARG A 214 -15.42 5.98 -4.30
C ARG A 214 -15.53 6.36 -2.82
N TYR A 215 -16.22 7.46 -2.55
CA TYR A 215 -16.51 7.93 -1.19
C TYR A 215 -15.26 8.19 -0.33
N ASN A 216 -14.12 8.51 -0.94
CA ASN A 216 -12.87 8.75 -0.20
C ASN A 216 -12.71 10.23 0.18
N SER A 217 -11.90 10.48 1.20
CA SER A 217 -11.30 11.79 1.48
C SER A 217 -9.83 11.71 1.11
N ILE A 218 -9.38 12.61 0.24
CA ILE A 218 -8.01 12.62 -0.31
C ILE A 218 -7.42 13.99 -0.08
N HIS A 219 -6.30 14.02 0.64
CA HIS A 219 -5.51 15.22 0.86
C HIS A 219 -4.11 15.00 0.30
N VAL A 220 -3.65 15.93 -0.52
CA VAL A 220 -2.32 15.88 -1.13
C VAL A 220 -1.59 17.17 -0.85
N THR A 221 -0.43 17.12 -0.20
CA THR A 221 0.41 18.28 0.07
C THR A 221 1.76 18.14 -0.61
N GLY A 222 1.96 18.93 -1.66
CA GLY A 222 3.28 19.19 -2.23
C GLY A 222 3.99 20.41 -1.59
N ALA A 223 5.05 20.88 -2.22
CA ALA A 223 5.67 22.18 -1.92
C ALA A 223 5.87 23.02 -3.20
N ALA A 224 7.05 23.01 -3.81
CA ALA A 224 7.34 23.69 -5.09
C ALA A 224 7.24 22.73 -6.30
N ASN A 225 6.62 21.56 -6.09
CA ASN A 225 6.53 20.44 -7.01
C ASN A 225 5.17 20.36 -7.72
N LEU A 226 4.95 19.29 -8.47
CA LEU A 226 3.67 19.02 -9.12
C LEU A 226 2.81 18.11 -8.22
N ALA A 227 1.82 18.69 -7.57
CA ALA A 227 0.86 17.99 -6.73
C ALA A 227 -0.42 17.67 -7.52
N TYR A 228 -0.85 16.42 -7.45
CA TYR A 228 -2.04 15.91 -8.12
C TYR A 228 -2.93 15.12 -7.19
N GLY A 229 -4.23 15.37 -7.28
CA GLY A 229 -5.22 14.47 -6.68
C GLY A 229 -5.20 13.12 -7.38
N LEU A 230 -5.38 13.14 -8.72
CA LEU A 230 -5.15 12.01 -9.62
C LEU A 230 -4.14 12.27 -10.72
N TYR A 231 -3.27 11.30 -10.98
CA TYR A 231 -2.27 11.40 -12.03
C TYR A 231 -2.22 10.16 -12.93
N LEU A 232 -2.90 10.23 -14.07
CA LEU A 232 -2.86 9.18 -15.08
C LEU A 232 -1.98 9.63 -16.23
N THR A 233 -0.78 9.05 -16.35
CA THR A 233 0.20 9.49 -17.35
C THR A 233 -0.14 9.00 -18.74
N THR A 234 0.13 7.74 -19.05
CA THR A 234 -0.02 7.20 -20.41
C THR A 234 -0.17 5.70 -20.27
N GLY A 235 -1.20 5.13 -20.89
CA GLY A 235 -1.44 3.70 -20.83
C GLY A 235 -2.15 3.19 -22.08
N THR A 236 -1.97 1.91 -22.40
CA THR A 236 -2.82 1.23 -23.37
C THR A 236 -4.13 0.88 -22.68
N THR A 237 -5.21 1.62 -22.96
CA THR A 237 -6.56 1.36 -22.41
C THR A 237 -6.62 1.40 -20.87
N LEU A 238 -6.26 2.55 -20.29
CA LEU A 238 -6.45 2.80 -18.86
C LEU A 238 -7.78 3.51 -18.63
N SER A 239 -8.60 2.99 -17.72
CA SER A 239 -9.86 3.61 -17.30
C SER A 239 -9.90 3.70 -15.78
N ILE A 240 -10.25 4.88 -15.28
CA ILE A 240 -10.53 5.11 -13.87
C ILE A 240 -11.97 5.59 -13.68
N ARG A 241 -12.62 5.08 -12.64
CA ARG A 241 -13.90 5.57 -12.15
C ARG A 241 -13.72 6.24 -10.80
N SER A 242 -14.06 7.52 -10.73
CA SER A 242 -14.03 8.33 -9.52
C SER A 242 -15.44 8.80 -9.19
N MET A 243 -15.93 8.51 -7.98
CA MET A 243 -17.29 8.88 -7.58
C MET A 243 -17.38 9.34 -6.12
N PHE A 244 -18.02 10.48 -5.87
CA PHE A 244 -18.30 10.99 -4.53
C PHE A 244 -17.07 11.15 -3.63
N ASN A 245 -15.90 11.42 -4.21
CA ASN A 245 -14.70 11.67 -3.43
C ASN A 245 -14.63 13.16 -3.04
N HIS A 246 -14.03 13.45 -1.89
CA HIS A 246 -13.53 14.78 -1.55
C HIS A 246 -12.02 14.80 -1.79
N MET A 247 -11.54 15.78 -2.55
CA MET A 247 -10.15 15.88 -2.98
C MET A 247 -9.63 17.30 -2.76
N HIS A 248 -8.62 17.43 -1.92
CA HIS A 248 -7.96 18.68 -1.62
C HIS A 248 -6.48 18.58 -1.98
N VAL A 249 -6.01 19.45 -2.88
CA VAL A 249 -4.63 19.42 -3.36
C VAL A 249 -3.95 20.76 -3.11
N LEU A 250 -2.85 20.73 -2.36
CA LEU A 250 -2.10 21.91 -1.97
C LEU A 250 -0.66 21.87 -2.48
N SER A 251 -0.15 23.04 -2.86
CA SER A 251 1.25 23.25 -3.26
C SER A 251 1.73 24.62 -2.75
N PRO A 252 1.85 24.79 -1.42
CA PRO A 252 2.10 26.09 -0.78
C PRO A 252 3.45 26.74 -1.13
N GLY A 253 4.39 26.00 -1.71
CA GLY A 253 5.71 26.49 -2.15
C GLY A 253 5.72 27.17 -3.52
N GLY A 254 4.55 27.46 -4.10
CA GLY A 254 4.42 28.05 -5.44
C GLY A 254 4.54 27.03 -6.58
N GLY A 255 4.40 25.74 -6.28
CA GLY A 255 4.29 24.68 -7.27
C GLY A 255 2.91 24.65 -7.94
N THR A 256 2.59 23.53 -8.60
CA THR A 256 1.30 23.34 -9.27
C THR A 256 0.47 22.35 -8.49
N ALA A 257 -0.72 22.78 -8.04
CA ALA A 257 -1.75 21.90 -7.51
C ALA A 257 -2.85 21.69 -8.56
N ARG A 258 -3.15 20.43 -8.88
CA ARG A 258 -4.23 20.06 -9.82
C ARG A 258 -4.99 18.85 -9.29
N SER A 259 -6.28 18.83 -9.50
CA SER A 259 -7.11 17.69 -9.08
C SER A 259 -6.88 16.48 -9.98
N PHE A 260 -6.74 16.70 -11.30
CA PHE A 260 -6.56 15.63 -12.28
C PHE A 260 -5.46 15.95 -13.29
N HIS A 261 -4.69 14.93 -13.65
CA HIS A 261 -3.91 14.86 -14.87
C HIS A 261 -4.33 13.62 -15.66
N ILE A 262 -4.75 13.83 -16.91
CA ILE A 262 -5.16 12.78 -17.83
C ILE A 262 -4.28 12.90 -19.07
N GLY A 263 -3.33 11.99 -19.23
CA GLY A 263 -2.54 11.95 -20.44
C GLY A 263 -3.17 11.07 -21.52
N ALA A 264 -2.35 10.69 -22.51
CA ALA A 264 -2.84 10.12 -23.76
C ALA A 264 -3.41 8.70 -23.57
N ASN A 265 -4.51 8.41 -24.29
CA ASN A 265 -5.19 7.11 -24.33
C ASN A 265 -5.75 6.63 -22.97
N VAL A 266 -6.03 7.58 -22.07
CA VAL A 266 -6.64 7.33 -20.76
C VAL A 266 -8.04 7.94 -20.71
N THR A 267 -8.97 7.24 -20.04
CA THR A 267 -10.32 7.74 -19.75
C THR A 267 -10.51 7.89 -18.24
N LEU A 268 -10.91 9.09 -17.80
CA LEU A 268 -11.45 9.32 -16.46
C LEU A 268 -12.96 9.48 -16.54
N ILE A 269 -13.69 8.69 -15.77
CA ILE A 269 -15.12 8.84 -15.52
C ILE A 269 -15.27 9.37 -14.09
N SER A 270 -15.53 10.67 -13.94
CA SER A 270 -15.77 11.32 -12.64
C SER A 270 -17.26 11.60 -12.45
N GLN A 271 -17.78 11.34 -11.25
CA GLN A 271 -19.17 11.62 -10.87
C GLN A 271 -19.23 12.23 -9.46
N ILE A 272 -19.64 13.49 -9.38
CA ILE A 272 -19.95 14.18 -8.11
C ILE A 272 -18.73 14.17 -7.16
N ASP A 273 -17.52 14.35 -7.72
CA ASP A 273 -16.32 14.58 -6.90
C ASP A 273 -16.31 16.05 -6.43
N ASP A 274 -16.06 16.26 -5.13
CA ASP A 274 -15.81 17.56 -4.53
C ASP A 274 -14.31 17.86 -4.56
N ILE A 275 -13.96 19.02 -5.08
CA ILE A 275 -12.59 19.34 -5.50
C ILE A 275 -12.20 20.72 -4.98
N VAL A 276 -11.09 20.78 -4.24
CA VAL A 276 -10.52 21.99 -3.63
C VAL A 276 -9.07 22.17 -4.05
#